data_AF-A0A3B9L6U4-F1
#
_entry.id   AF-A0A3B9L6U4-F1
#
_cell.length_a   1.000
_cell.length_b   1.000
_cell.length_c   1.000
_cell.angle_alpha   90.00
_cell.angle_beta   90.00
_cell.angle_gamma   90.00
#
_symmetry.space_group_name_H-M   'P 1'
#
loop_
_entity.id
_entity.type
_entity.pdbx_description
1 polymer ?
#
loop_
_entity_poly.entity_id
_entity_poly.type
_entity_poly.pdbx_seq_one_letter_code
_entity_poly.pdbx_strand_id
1 'polypeptide(L)' 'MPEARIAIAHGQLRERELEHVMRDFYQQRCNILLCTTIIETGIDVPTANTIIINKADMFGLAQLHQLRGRVGRSHHQAYA' A
#
# COMPACT_ATOMS: atom_id res chain seq x y z
N MET A 1 4.65 16.46 -6.74
CA MET A 1 3.26 16.15 -7.13
C MET A 1 2.32 16.91 -6.19
N PRO A 2 1.98 18.17 -6.48
CA PRO A 2 1.14 18.99 -5.60
C PRO A 2 -0.34 18.54 -5.55
N GLU A 3 -0.83 17.84 -6.59
CA GLU A 3 -2.23 17.38 -6.72
C GLU A 3 -2.53 16.06 -6.00
N ALA A 4 -1.49 15.33 -5.55
CA ALA A 4 -1.66 13.98 -5.02
C ALA A 4 -2.20 14.02 -3.59
N ARG A 5 -3.32 13.32 -3.33
CA ARG A 5 -3.83 13.11 -1.98
C ARG A 5 -3.14 11.90 -1.36
N ILE A 6 -2.32 12.15 -0.35
CA ILE A 6 -1.49 11.14 0.33
C ILE A 6 -2.12 10.81 1.68
N ALA A 7 -2.39 9.53 1.92
CA ALA A 7 -2.72 9.01 3.24
C ALA A 7 -1.49 8.33 3.86
N ILE A 8 -1.39 8.35 5.19
CA ILE A 8 -0.26 7.78 5.93
C ILE A 8 -0.78 6.66 6.85
N ALA A 9 -0.17 5.49 6.79
CA ALA A 9 -0.50 4.34 7.63
C ALA A 9 0.74 3.69 8.23
N HIS A 10 0.82 3.58 9.56
CA HIS A 10 1.92 2.88 10.24
C HIS A 10 1.45 2.29 11.57
N GLY A 11 2.22 1.34 12.11
CA GLY A 11 1.85 0.56 13.30
C GLY A 11 1.79 1.32 14.63
N GLN A 12 2.03 2.64 14.66
CA GLN A 12 1.81 3.46 15.86
C GLN A 12 0.43 4.12 15.87
N LEU A 13 -0.32 4.05 14.76
CA LEU A 13 -1.70 4.48 14.71
C LEU A 13 -2.57 3.53 15.54
N ARG A 14 -3.64 4.07 16.15
CA ARG A 14 -4.65 3.22 16.78
C ARG A 14 -5.40 2.43 15.71
N GLU A 15 -5.91 1.27 16.08
CA GLU A 15 -6.64 0.38 15.16
C GLU A 15 -7.76 1.09 14.38
N ARG A 16 -8.56 1.90 15.07
CA ARG A 16 -9.64 2.70 14.44
C ARG A 16 -9.14 3.73 13.44
N GLU A 17 -7.97 4.32 13.69
CA GLU A 17 -7.36 5.30 12.77
C GLU A 17 -6.83 4.59 11.54
N LEU A 18 -6.18 3.44 11.72
CA LEU A 18 -5.70 2.61 10.63
C LEU A 18 -6.87 2.14 9.75
N GLU A 19 -7.96 1.66 10.35
CA GLU A 19 -9.18 1.27 9.64
C GLU A 19 -9.77 2.42 8.82
N HIS A 20 -9.80 3.63 9.40
CA HIS A 20 -10.30 4.82 8.71
C HIS A 20 -9.45 5.18 7.48
N VAL A 21 -8.12 5.22 7.65
CA VAL A 21 -7.16 5.50 6.56
C VAL A 21 -7.31 4.47 5.44
N MET A 22 -7.42 3.20 5.82
CA MET A 22 -7.57 2.13 4.83
C MET A 22 -8.89 2.23 4.08
N ARG A 23 -9.99 2.52 4.77
CA ARG A 23 -11.29 2.72 4.12
C ARG A 23 -11.25 3.88 3.11
N ASP A 24 -10.63 4.99 3.46
CA ASP A 24 -10.49 6.13 2.57
C ASP A 24 -9.63 5.82 1.34
N PHE A 25 -8.58 5.02 1.50
CA PHE A 25 -7.77 4.55 0.38
C PHE A 25 -8.56 3.59 -0.53
N TYR A 26 -9.30 2.62 0.03
CA TYR A 26 -10.17 1.73 -0.74
C TYR A 26 -11.24 2.49 -1.53
N GLN A 27 -11.81 3.55 -0.94
CA GLN A 27 -12.80 4.41 -1.58
C GLN A 27 -12.18 5.42 -2.58
N GLN A 28 -10.88 5.32 -2.88
CA GLN A 28 -10.15 6.20 -3.80
C GLN A 28 -10.23 7.69 -3.41
N ARG A 29 -10.48 7.98 -2.12
CA ARG A 29 -10.44 9.36 -1.59
C ARG A 29 -9.02 9.88 -1.54
N CYS A 30 -8.03 8.99 -1.44
CA CYS A 30 -6.62 9.29 -1.59
C CYS A 30 -6.03 8.52 -2.78
N ASN A 31 -4.98 9.07 -3.39
CA ASN A 31 -4.30 8.49 -4.56
C ASN A 31 -3.08 7.65 -4.15
N ILE A 32 -2.44 8.00 -3.04
CA ILE A 32 -1.20 7.38 -2.56
C ILE A 32 -1.39 6.98 -1.10
N LEU A 33 -1.05 5.73 -0.77
CA LEU A 33 -0.91 5.27 0.60
C LEU A 33 0.59 5.14 0.92
N LEU A 34 1.09 6.02 1.78
CA LEU A 34 2.44 5.91 2.33
C LEU A 34 2.38 5.06 3.60
N CYS A 35 3.02 3.89 3.58
CA CYS A 35 3.00 2.98 4.71
C CYS A 35 4.34 2.32 5.02
N THR A 36 4.47 1.83 6.26
CA THR A 36 5.58 0.95 6.64
C THR A 36 5.23 -0.51 6.35
N THR A 37 6.24 -1.39 6.32
CA THR A 37 6.02 -2.82 6.06
C THR A 37 5.12 -3.49 7.10
N ILE A 38 4.98 -2.92 8.29
CA ILE A 38 4.18 -3.45 9.41
C ILE A 38 2.68 -3.57 9.05
N ILE A 39 2.25 -2.91 7.97
CA ILE A 39 0.93 -3.11 7.36
C ILE A 39 0.83 -4.49 6.63
N GLU A 40 1.81 -5.38 6.85
CA GLU A 40 1.99 -6.72 6.29
C GLU A 40 0.85 -7.71 6.56
N THR A 41 -0.14 -7.44 7.39
CA THR A 41 -1.24 -8.38 7.62
C THR A 41 -2.54 -7.88 6.97
N GLY A 42 -2.84 -8.41 5.78
CA GLY A 42 -4.21 -8.43 5.25
C GLY A 42 -4.61 -7.33 4.28
N ILE A 43 -3.71 -6.42 3.91
CA ILE A 43 -4.03 -5.35 2.97
C ILE A 43 -3.84 -5.86 1.55
N ASP A 44 -4.88 -6.50 1.02
CA ASP A 44 -5.06 -6.74 -0.42
C ASP A 44 -5.73 -5.49 -1.00
N VAL A 45 -4.99 -4.67 -1.75
CA VAL A 45 -5.54 -3.50 -2.44
C VAL A 45 -5.58 -3.79 -3.94
N PRO A 46 -6.62 -4.50 -4.45
CA PRO A 46 -6.70 -4.86 -5.85
C PRO A 46 -6.80 -3.65 -6.80
N THR A 47 -7.20 -2.49 -6.28
CA THR A 47 -7.27 -1.22 -7.00
C THR A 47 -5.93 -0.51 -7.12
N ALA A 48 -4.94 -0.86 -6.28
CA ALA A 48 -3.58 -0.39 -6.45
C ALA A 48 -2.90 -1.21 -7.56
N ASN A 49 -2.27 -0.53 -8.50
CA ASN A 49 -1.58 -1.13 -9.65
C ASN A 49 -0.07 -0.86 -9.66
N THR A 50 0.43 -0.04 -8.72
CA THR A 50 1.81 0.40 -8.64
C THR A 50 2.24 0.34 -7.18
N ILE A 51 3.43 -0.21 -6.92
CA ILE A 51 4.07 -0.21 -5.60
C ILE A 51 5.46 0.41 -5.74
N ILE A 52 5.81 1.29 -4.79
CA ILE A 52 7.16 1.85 -4.70
C ILE A 52 7.73 1.41 -3.36
N ILE A 53 8.82 0.66 -3.39
CA ILE A 53 9.48 0.15 -2.19
C ILE A 53 10.73 0.97 -1.93
N ASN A 54 10.68 1.77 -0.87
CA ASN A 54 11.87 2.47 -0.39
C ASN A 54 12.81 1.48 0.31
N LYS A 55 14.12 1.59 0.04
CA LYS A 55 15.16 0.68 0.58
C LYS A 55 14.90 -0.80 0.30
N ALA A 56 14.57 -1.14 -0.96
CA ALA A 56 14.29 -2.51 -1.37
C ALA A 56 15.46 -3.49 -1.12
N ASP A 57 16.69 -2.97 -1.03
CA ASP A 57 17.91 -3.69 -0.66
C ASP A 57 17.87 -4.29 0.76
N MET A 58 17.03 -3.74 1.65
CA MET A 58 16.84 -4.23 3.01
C MET A 58 15.82 -5.37 3.11
N PHE A 59 15.21 -5.79 2.00
CA PHE A 59 14.18 -6.83 1.95
C PHE A 59 14.70 -8.11 1.32
N GLY A 60 14.27 -9.25 1.86
CA GLY A 60 14.47 -10.54 1.21
C GLY A 60 13.63 -10.65 -0.07
N LEU A 61 14.13 -11.40 -1.06
CA LEU A 61 13.43 -11.62 -2.33
C LEU A 61 12.01 -12.18 -2.14
N ALA A 62 11.82 -13.08 -1.17
CA ALA A 62 10.51 -13.62 -0.84
C ALA A 62 9.54 -12.55 -0.32
N GLN A 63 10.02 -11.59 0.49
CA GLN A 63 9.20 -10.48 1.00
C GLN A 63 8.80 -9.54 -0.14
N LEU A 64 9.75 -9.17 -1.00
CA LEU A 64 9.47 -8.36 -2.19
C LEU A 64 8.45 -9.05 -3.10
N HIS A 65 8.58 -10.36 -3.31
CA HIS A 65 7.64 -11.14 -4.10
C HIS A 65 6.22 -11.15 -3.49
N GLN A 66 6.11 -11.27 -2.18
CA GLN A 66 4.83 -11.19 -1.47
C GLN A 66 4.21 -9.79 -1.54
N LEU A 67 5.00 -8.74 -1.35
CA LEU A 67 4.55 -7.35 -1.46
C LEU A 67 4.02 -7.04 -2.87
N ARG A 68 4.74 -7.49 -3.91
CA ARG A 68 4.28 -7.40 -5.31
C ARG A 68 2.93 -8.09 -5.51
N GLY A 69 2.71 -9.25 -4.89
CA GLY A 69 1.47 -10.03 -5.03
C GLY A 69 0.20 -9.40 -4.45
N ARG A 70 0.34 -8.32 -3.66
CA ARG A 70 -0.78 -7.58 -3.02
C ARG A 70 -1.26 -6.38 -3.84
N VAL A 71 -0.63 -6.14 -4.98
CA VAL A 71 -0.91 -5.04 -5.91
C VAL A 71 -1.16 -5.66 -7.28
N GLY A 72 -2.08 -5.12 -8.06
CA GLY A 72 -2.30 -5.54 -9.46
C GLY A 72 -3.26 -6.71 -9.66
N ARG A 73 -4.27 -6.91 -8.79
CA ARG A 73 -5.33 -7.92 -8.95
C ARG A 73 -6.58 -7.41 -9.71
N SER A 74 -6.45 -6.33 -10.46
CA SER A 74 -7.44 -5.87 -11.43
C SER A 74 -6.92 -6.19 -12.83
N HIS A 75 -7.81 -6.40 -13.80
CA HIS A 75 -7.56 -6.91 -15.15
C HIS A 75 -6.62 -6.05 -16.06
N HIS A 76 -5.81 -5.16 -15.47
CA HIS A 76 -4.86 -4.25 -16.11
C HIS A 76 -3.44 -4.55 -15.61
N GLN A 77 -2.49 -4.69 -16.55
CA GLN A 77 -1.06 -4.89 -16.24
C GLN A 77 -0.55 -3.88 -15.20
N ALA A 78 -0.06 -4.39 -14.07
CA ALA A 78 0.71 -3.62 -13.09
C ALA A 78 2.16 -3.48 -13.57
N TYR A 79 2.72 -2.27 -13.47
CA TYR A 79 4.15 -2.02 -13.64
C TYR A 79 4.81 -2.10 -12.24
N ALA A 80 5.84 -2.93 -12.11
CA ALA A 80 6.61 -3.13 -10.89
C ALA A 80 8.08 -2.75 -11.13
#